data_AF-A0A1H0XV85-F1
#
_entry.id   AF-A0A1H0XV85-F1
#
_cell.length_a   1.000
_cell.length_b   1.000
_cell.length_c   1.000
_cell.angle_alpha   90.00
_cell.angle_beta   90.00
_cell.angle_gamma   90.00
#
_symmetry.space_group_name_H-M   'P 1'
#
loop_
_entity.id
_entity.type
_entity.pdbx_description
1 polymer ?
#
loop_
_entity_poly.entity_id
_entity_poly.type
_entity_poly.pdbx_seq_one_letter_code
_entity_poly.pdbx_strand_id
1 'polypeptide(L)'
;MKKILLIIGFVCFQSFFAQNIMDFDLKNVTLQGMQPVKVNQEMKNIGITHMPFVTDNPDVISKIANKEIASKVKKIYSFIYDNPKDELHDGGVFVYQFNSKKDLDNYLTKNFEQSNYRVLVKDVFYIRIWSDYGYQIKGQETSDDHLNKLEKYYTNLGAKRIQLKPDQSIMETSVAQ
;
A
#
# COMPACT_ATOMS: atom_id res chain seq x y z
N MET A 1 -21.98 -37.37 27.69
CA MET A 1 -21.08 -37.01 26.57
C MET A 1 -21.71 -35.88 25.75
N LYS A 2 -21.40 -34.60 26.05
CA LYS A 2 -21.97 -33.45 25.31
C LYS A 2 -21.15 -32.15 25.41
N LYS A 3 -19.93 -32.17 25.98
CA LYS A 3 -19.12 -30.96 26.23
C LYS A 3 -17.88 -30.81 25.33
N ILE A 4 -17.56 -31.80 24.50
CA ILE A 4 -16.32 -31.79 23.69
C ILE A 4 -16.53 -31.17 22.30
N LEU A 5 -17.77 -31.12 21.78
CA LEU A 5 -18.04 -30.57 20.43
C LEU A 5 -17.90 -29.04 20.33
N LEU A 6 -18.00 -28.30 21.44
CA LEU A 6 -17.95 -26.82 21.40
C LEU A 6 -16.54 -26.26 21.16
N ILE A 7 -15.49 -27.02 21.49
CA ILE A 7 -14.11 -26.54 21.37
C ILE A 7 -13.61 -26.71 19.92
N ILE A 8 -14.04 -27.75 19.21
CA ILE A 8 -13.60 -28.00 17.84
C ILE A 8 -14.22 -26.99 16.86
N GLY A 9 -15.44 -26.52 17.11
CA GLY A 9 -16.09 -25.48 16.30
C GLY A 9 -15.48 -24.07 16.45
N PHE A 10 -14.81 -23.79 17.58
CA PHE A 10 -14.22 -22.47 17.84
C PHE A 10 -12.80 -22.35 17.27
N VAL A 11 -12.06 -23.46 17.18
CA VAL A 11 -10.68 -23.47 16.66
C VAL A 11 -10.65 -23.34 15.14
N CYS A 12 -11.66 -23.84 14.41
CA CYS A 12 -11.70 -23.73 12.94
C CYS A 12 -12.04 -22.33 12.41
N PHE A 13 -12.62 -21.43 13.22
CA PHE A 13 -12.93 -20.06 12.79
C PHE A 13 -11.76 -19.08 12.92
N GLN A 14 -10.70 -19.44 13.66
CA GLN A 14 -9.53 -18.57 13.85
C GLN A 14 -8.44 -18.78 12.80
N SER A 15 -8.54 -19.83 11.97
CA SER A 15 -7.45 -20.21 11.06
C SER A 15 -7.42 -19.42 9.74
N PHE A 16 -8.39 -18.55 9.46
CA PHE A 16 -8.40 -17.74 8.23
C PHE A 16 -7.68 -16.38 8.35
N PHE A 17 -7.15 -16.01 9.54
CA PHE A 17 -6.67 -14.63 9.79
C PHE A 17 -5.15 -14.45 9.98
N ALA A 18 -4.34 -15.50 9.82
CA ALA A 18 -2.89 -15.41 10.05
C ALA A 18 -2.07 -15.18 8.78
N GLN A 19 -2.70 -14.78 7.68
CA GLN A 19 -1.98 -14.51 6.44
C GLN A 19 -1.32 -13.13 6.54
N ASN A 20 0.02 -13.14 6.63
CA ASN A 20 0.84 -11.95 6.83
C ASN A 20 0.74 -11.05 5.59
N ILE A 21 0.39 -9.79 5.78
CA ILE A 21 0.20 -8.82 4.69
C ILE A 21 1.45 -8.61 3.83
N MET A 22 2.62 -8.97 4.35
CA MET A 22 3.92 -8.90 3.67
C MET A 22 4.27 -10.16 2.86
N ASP A 23 3.55 -11.26 3.04
CA ASP A 23 3.86 -12.54 2.40
C ASP A 23 3.06 -12.72 1.09
N PHE A 24 2.36 -11.69 0.64
CA PHE A 24 1.47 -11.77 -0.52
C PHE A 24 2.01 -11.09 -1.76
N ASP A 25 1.83 -11.82 -2.86
CA ASP A 25 2.16 -11.42 -4.21
C ASP A 25 0.97 -10.69 -4.85
N LEU A 26 1.09 -9.38 -5.06
CA LEU A 26 0.07 -8.60 -5.78
C LEU A 26 -0.09 -8.99 -7.26
N LYS A 27 0.64 -10.00 -7.79
CA LYS A 27 0.46 -10.53 -9.15
C LYS A 27 -0.99 -10.84 -9.54
N ASN A 28 -1.89 -10.99 -8.57
CA ASN A 28 -3.30 -11.26 -8.81
C ASN A 28 -4.19 -10.01 -8.95
N VAL A 29 -3.66 -8.79 -8.76
CA VAL A 29 -4.41 -7.54 -8.96
C VAL A 29 -4.03 -6.94 -10.30
N THR A 30 -4.87 -7.10 -11.31
CA THR A 30 -4.66 -6.50 -12.63
C THR A 30 -5.23 -5.09 -12.68
N LEU A 31 -4.37 -4.11 -12.99
CA LEU A 31 -4.74 -2.73 -13.31
C LEU A 31 -4.73 -2.57 -14.83
N GLN A 32 -5.86 -2.18 -15.43
CA GLN A 32 -5.94 -2.11 -16.89
C GLN A 32 -4.89 -1.13 -17.44
N GLY A 33 -4.21 -1.54 -18.51
CA GLY A 33 -3.22 -0.69 -19.18
C GLY A 33 -1.88 -0.58 -18.46
N MET A 34 -1.73 -1.19 -17.28
CA MET A 34 -0.46 -1.20 -16.55
C MET A 34 0.21 -2.58 -16.51
N GLN A 35 1.53 -2.58 -16.32
CA GLN A 35 2.36 -3.77 -16.17
C GLN A 35 3.30 -3.60 -14.97
N PRO A 36 3.83 -4.68 -14.37
CA PRO A 36 4.84 -4.55 -13.33
C PRO A 36 6.06 -3.79 -13.85
N VAL A 37 6.51 -2.78 -13.09
CA VAL A 37 7.65 -1.96 -13.49
C VAL A 37 8.90 -2.81 -13.67
N LYS A 38 9.67 -2.52 -14.71
CA LYS A 38 10.98 -3.15 -14.91
C LYS A 38 12.01 -2.51 -13.97
N VAL A 39 12.76 -3.35 -13.28
CA VAL A 39 13.82 -2.91 -12.37
C VAL A 39 14.96 -2.25 -13.16
N ASN A 40 15.06 -0.91 -13.04
CA ASN A 40 16.08 -0.10 -13.69
C ASN A 40 17.40 -0.07 -12.88
N GLN A 41 18.41 0.65 -13.38
CA GLN A 41 19.71 0.72 -12.71
C GLN A 41 19.67 1.47 -11.38
N GLU A 42 18.85 2.50 -11.26
CA GLU A 42 18.69 3.27 -10.01
C GLU A 42 18.14 2.40 -8.89
N MET A 43 17.10 1.61 -9.20
CA MET A 43 16.52 0.64 -8.27
C MET A 43 17.55 -0.42 -7.85
N LYS A 44 18.37 -0.92 -8.79
CA LYS A 44 19.46 -1.86 -8.47
C LYS A 44 20.51 -1.24 -7.55
N ASN A 45 20.88 0.02 -7.79
CA ASN A 45 21.88 0.74 -6.99
C ASN A 45 21.44 0.92 -5.53
N ILE A 46 20.13 0.95 -5.27
CA ILE A 46 19.59 1.01 -3.90
C ILE A 46 19.28 -0.37 -3.31
N GLY A 47 19.48 -1.46 -4.07
CA GLY A 47 19.33 -2.85 -3.60
C GLY A 47 18.03 -3.55 -4.01
N ILE A 48 17.23 -2.97 -4.92
CA ILE A 48 16.02 -3.59 -5.46
C ILE A 48 16.37 -4.34 -6.75
N THR A 49 16.22 -5.66 -6.76
CA THR A 49 16.64 -6.52 -7.89
C THR A 49 15.48 -7.18 -8.63
N HIS A 50 14.28 -7.20 -8.05
CA HIS A 50 13.06 -7.74 -8.66
C HIS A 50 11.83 -6.93 -8.21
N MET A 51 10.70 -7.07 -8.91
CA MET A 51 9.40 -6.50 -8.54
C MET A 51 8.34 -7.62 -8.53
N PRO A 52 7.44 -7.73 -7.53
CA PRO A 52 7.42 -6.98 -6.26
C PRO A 52 8.72 -7.15 -5.47
N PHE A 53 9.05 -6.22 -4.58
CA PHE A 53 10.21 -6.34 -3.69
C PHE A 53 9.82 -6.28 -2.22
N VAL A 54 10.62 -6.96 -1.40
CA VAL A 54 10.52 -6.94 0.06
C VAL A 54 11.90 -6.76 0.64
N THR A 55 12.03 -5.92 1.66
CA THR A 55 13.31 -5.69 2.35
C THR A 55 13.10 -5.41 3.83
N ASP A 56 13.95 -5.98 4.67
CA ASP A 56 14.19 -5.62 6.06
C ASP A 56 15.60 -5.04 6.27
N ASN A 57 16.35 -4.82 5.18
CA ASN A 57 17.69 -4.23 5.25
C ASN A 57 17.59 -2.73 5.56
N PRO A 58 18.11 -2.26 6.72
CA PRO A 58 18.03 -0.85 7.10
C PRO A 58 18.65 0.12 6.10
N ASP A 59 19.72 -0.28 5.40
CA ASP A 59 20.38 0.56 4.40
C ASP A 59 19.47 0.79 3.20
N VAL A 60 18.77 -0.25 2.75
CA VAL A 60 17.78 -0.16 1.67
C VAL A 60 16.57 0.64 2.12
N ILE A 61 16.05 0.38 3.33
CA ILE A 61 14.92 1.11 3.92
C ILE A 61 15.22 2.62 4.00
N SER A 62 16.43 3.01 4.40
CA SER A 62 16.84 4.41 4.51
C SER A 62 16.88 5.18 3.18
N LYS A 63 17.01 4.45 2.06
CA LYS A 63 17.01 5.02 0.70
C LYS A 63 15.61 5.13 0.09
N ILE A 64 14.66 4.34 0.58
CA ILE A 64 13.28 4.27 0.06
C ILE A 64 12.32 5.09 0.92
N ALA A 65 12.39 4.93 2.24
CA ALA A 65 11.51 5.60 3.17
C ALA A 65 12.01 7.00 3.50
N ASN A 66 11.09 7.92 3.79
CA ASN A 66 11.44 9.25 4.29
C ASN A 66 12.34 9.15 5.52
N LYS A 67 13.36 10.02 5.60
CA LYS A 67 14.36 10.04 6.69
C LYS A 67 13.74 10.01 8.09
N GLU A 68 12.57 10.64 8.26
CA GLU A 68 11.86 10.72 9.53
C GLU A 68 11.26 9.38 10.03
N ILE A 69 11.07 8.42 9.13
CA ILE A 69 10.43 7.13 9.43
C ILE A 69 11.33 5.92 9.17
N ALA A 70 12.43 6.06 8.44
CA ALA A 70 13.31 4.94 8.10
C ALA A 70 13.72 4.09 9.32
N SER A 71 14.11 4.74 10.44
CA SER A 71 14.48 4.05 11.69
C SER A 71 13.30 3.44 12.45
N LYS A 72 12.07 3.76 12.07
CA LYS A 72 10.83 3.29 12.70
C LYS A 72 10.17 2.16 11.90
N VAL A 73 10.71 1.84 10.73
CA VAL A 73 10.20 0.81 9.83
C VAL A 73 11.09 -0.43 9.94
N LYS A 74 10.48 -1.57 10.22
CA LYS A 74 11.12 -2.88 10.29
C LYS A 74 11.29 -3.51 8.92
N LYS A 75 10.27 -3.36 8.07
CA LYS A 75 10.17 -4.06 6.78
C LYS A 75 9.34 -3.25 5.80
N ILE A 76 9.73 -3.27 4.53
CA ILE A 76 8.99 -2.67 3.42
C ILE A 76 8.65 -3.76 2.41
N TYR A 77 7.41 -3.76 1.93
CA TYR A 77 7.00 -4.40 0.69
C TYR A 77 6.58 -3.32 -0.30
N SER A 78 6.86 -3.52 -1.57
CA SER A 78 6.29 -2.70 -2.64
C SER A 78 6.03 -3.52 -3.89
N PHE A 79 4.98 -3.12 -4.60
CA PHE A 79 4.73 -3.51 -5.97
C PHE A 79 4.35 -2.24 -6.73
N ILE A 80 5.12 -1.92 -7.77
CA ILE A 80 4.89 -0.78 -8.65
C ILE A 80 4.49 -1.28 -10.04
N TYR A 81 3.48 -0.65 -10.60
CA TYR A 81 3.02 -0.80 -11.97
C TYR A 81 3.43 0.43 -12.79
N ASP A 82 3.83 0.23 -14.04
CA ASP A 82 4.02 1.26 -15.05
C ASP A 82 2.97 1.15 -16.17
N ASN A 83 2.66 2.25 -16.84
CA ASN A 83 2.03 2.19 -18.15
C ASN A 83 3.13 2.19 -19.22
N PRO A 84 3.29 1.10 -20.01
CA PRO A 84 4.37 0.99 -20.99
C PRO A 84 4.25 2.00 -22.14
N LYS A 85 3.12 2.71 -22.25
CA LYS A 85 2.88 3.75 -23.26
C LYS A 85 2.99 5.17 -22.71
N ASP A 86 3.03 5.34 -21.39
CA ASP A 86 3.05 6.64 -20.74
C ASP A 86 3.75 6.56 -19.37
N GLU A 87 4.98 7.07 -19.31
CA GLU A 87 5.81 7.02 -18.11
C GLU A 87 5.29 7.91 -16.96
N LEU A 88 4.31 8.79 -17.22
CA LEU A 88 3.70 9.64 -16.19
C LEU A 88 2.55 8.93 -15.46
N HIS A 89 2.13 7.75 -15.92
CA HIS A 89 0.98 7.02 -15.42
C HIS A 89 1.44 5.75 -14.70
N ASP A 90 1.77 5.88 -13.42
CA ASP A 90 2.16 4.75 -12.58
C ASP A 90 1.09 4.45 -11.51
N GLY A 91 1.30 3.37 -10.77
CA GLY A 91 0.42 2.99 -9.67
C GLY A 91 1.03 1.87 -8.86
N GLY A 92 0.44 1.56 -7.72
CA GLY A 92 0.92 0.43 -6.93
C GLY A 92 0.68 0.56 -5.45
N VAL A 93 1.58 -0.04 -4.69
CA VAL A 93 1.52 -0.06 -3.23
C VAL A 93 2.90 0.06 -2.58
N PHE A 94 2.91 0.73 -1.44
CA PHE A 94 3.93 0.59 -0.42
C PHE A 94 3.29 0.10 0.86
N VAL A 95 3.84 -0.98 1.43
CA VAL A 95 3.47 -1.48 2.75
C VAL A 95 4.67 -1.30 3.66
N TYR A 96 4.49 -0.55 4.74
CA TYR A 96 5.50 -0.35 5.78
C TYR A 96 5.06 -1.09 7.05
N GLN A 97 5.92 -1.97 7.55
CA GLN A 97 5.77 -2.54 8.88
C GLN A 97 6.50 -1.64 9.88
N PHE A 98 5.75 -0.97 10.76
CA PHE A 98 6.34 -0.16 11.83
C PHE A 98 6.82 -1.03 13.00
N ASN A 99 7.84 -0.55 13.71
CA ASN A 99 8.37 -1.18 14.93
C ASN A 99 7.33 -1.22 16.06
N SER A 100 6.45 -0.21 16.10
CA SER A 100 5.39 -0.13 17.11
C SER A 100 4.14 0.55 16.55
N LYS A 101 3.00 0.30 17.22
CA LYS A 101 1.74 1.00 16.92
C LYS A 101 1.86 2.52 17.11
N LYS A 102 2.64 2.95 18.11
CA LYS A 102 2.92 4.36 18.39
C LYS A 102 3.65 5.04 17.23
N ASP A 103 4.62 4.36 16.62
CA ASP A 103 5.35 4.91 15.47
C ASP A 103 4.44 5.06 14.24
N LEU A 104 3.56 4.07 14.00
CA LEU A 104 2.53 4.15 12.98
C LEU A 104 1.58 5.34 13.22
N ASP A 105 1.03 5.46 14.43
CA ASP A 105 0.07 6.52 14.76
C ASP A 105 0.68 7.91 14.61
N ASN A 106 1.94 8.09 15.03
CA ASN A 106 2.68 9.33 14.84
C ASN A 106 2.95 9.65 13.37
N TYR A 107 3.07 8.63 12.51
CA TYR A 107 3.24 8.84 11.07
C TYR A 107 1.92 9.23 10.41
N LEU A 108 0.80 8.59 10.80
CA LEU A 108 -0.51 8.88 10.25
C LEU A 108 -0.96 10.33 10.45
N THR A 109 -0.61 10.95 11.57
CA THR A 109 -0.97 12.36 11.86
C THR A 109 -0.30 13.38 10.94
N LYS A 110 0.76 12.99 10.23
CA LYS A 110 1.53 13.84 9.33
C LYS A 110 1.11 13.73 7.86
N ASN A 111 0.24 12.78 7.51
CA ASN A 111 -0.18 12.56 6.14
C ASN A 111 -1.56 13.19 5.88
N PHE A 112 -1.76 13.66 4.65
CA PHE A 112 -2.99 14.31 4.22
C PHE A 112 -3.64 13.55 3.07
N GLU A 113 -4.97 13.59 2.98
CA GLU A 113 -5.71 12.95 1.90
C GLU A 113 -5.33 13.55 0.55
N GLN A 114 -5.15 12.70 -0.47
CA GLN A 114 -5.04 13.12 -1.87
C GLN A 114 -5.93 12.21 -2.73
N SER A 115 -6.37 12.70 -3.89
CA SER A 115 -7.29 11.96 -4.76
C SER A 115 -6.66 10.74 -5.43
N ASN A 116 -5.34 10.77 -5.66
CA ASN A 116 -4.61 9.71 -6.37
C ASN A 116 -4.10 8.58 -5.46
N TYR A 117 -4.33 8.65 -4.14
CA TYR A 117 -3.90 7.59 -3.24
C TYR A 117 -4.86 7.39 -2.06
N ARG A 118 -4.83 6.20 -1.47
CA ARG A 118 -5.58 5.85 -0.26
C ARG A 118 -4.67 5.19 0.76
N VAL A 119 -5.00 5.37 2.03
CA VAL A 119 -4.28 4.70 3.13
C VAL A 119 -5.17 3.66 3.79
N LEU A 120 -4.62 2.47 3.95
CA LEU A 120 -5.17 1.41 4.76
C LEU A 120 -4.21 1.06 5.91
N VAL A 121 -4.78 0.56 7.00
CA VAL A 121 -4.01 0.10 8.16
C VAL A 121 -4.45 -1.30 8.58
N LYS A 122 -3.48 -2.09 9.04
CA LYS A 122 -3.72 -3.38 9.68
C LYS A 122 -2.66 -3.55 10.77
N ASP A 123 -3.05 -3.66 12.03
CA ASP A 123 -2.10 -3.81 13.15
C ASP A 123 -1.01 -2.69 13.16
N VAL A 124 0.25 -3.04 12.89
CA VAL A 124 1.40 -2.12 12.76
C VAL A 124 1.79 -1.83 11.31
N PHE A 125 0.94 -2.24 10.36
CA PHE A 125 1.16 -2.04 8.93
C PHE A 125 0.42 -0.79 8.44
N TYR A 126 1.18 0.07 7.77
CA TYR A 126 0.66 1.14 6.92
C TYR A 126 0.70 0.67 5.47
N ILE A 127 -0.38 0.88 4.74
CA ILE A 127 -0.51 0.50 3.33
C ILE A 127 -0.93 1.75 2.58
N ARG A 128 -0.06 2.26 1.71
CA ARG A 128 -0.41 3.33 0.76
C ARG A 128 -0.56 2.72 -0.62
N ILE A 129 -1.77 2.78 -1.14
CA ILE A 129 -2.08 2.43 -2.54
C ILE A 129 -2.21 3.72 -3.33
N TRP A 130 -1.68 3.77 -4.55
CA TRP A 130 -1.82 4.94 -5.42
C TRP A 130 -2.07 4.53 -6.87
N SER A 131 -2.61 5.45 -7.65
CA SER A 131 -2.76 5.34 -9.10
C SER A 131 -2.77 6.75 -9.71
N ASP A 132 -1.77 7.03 -10.52
CA ASP A 132 -1.64 8.24 -11.36
C ASP A 132 -2.12 7.98 -12.80
N TYR A 133 -3.01 7.01 -12.98
CA TYR A 133 -3.67 6.73 -14.25
C TYR A 133 -4.52 7.91 -14.74
N GLY A 134 -3.91 8.77 -15.55
CA GLY A 134 -4.54 9.91 -16.20
C GLY A 134 -5.43 9.55 -17.39
N TYR A 135 -6.38 10.46 -17.65
CA TYR A 135 -7.41 10.48 -18.69
C TYR A 135 -8.56 9.48 -18.52
N GLN A 136 -9.76 10.05 -18.33
CA GLN A 136 -11.02 9.33 -18.45
C GLN A 136 -11.28 8.97 -19.92
N ILE A 137 -10.74 7.84 -20.37
CA ILE A 137 -11.07 7.29 -21.68
C ILE A 137 -12.31 6.40 -21.51
N LYS A 138 -13.38 6.70 -22.23
CA LYS A 138 -14.62 5.92 -22.17
C LYS A 138 -14.34 4.43 -22.45
N GLY A 139 -14.73 3.57 -21.51
CA GLY A 139 -14.49 2.12 -21.61
C GLY A 139 -13.14 1.64 -21.07
N GLN A 140 -12.36 2.52 -20.43
CA GLN A 140 -11.15 2.16 -19.69
C GLN A 140 -11.33 2.44 -18.20
N GLU A 141 -10.61 1.70 -17.37
CA GLU A 141 -10.49 1.97 -15.94
C GLU A 141 -9.94 3.38 -15.68
N THR A 142 -10.36 3.96 -14.56
CA THR A 142 -9.85 5.22 -14.03
C THR A 142 -8.87 4.96 -12.88
N SER A 143 -8.15 6.00 -12.42
CA SER A 143 -7.41 5.91 -11.16
C SER A 143 -8.27 5.43 -9.99
N ASP A 144 -9.53 5.86 -9.91
CA ASP A 144 -10.42 5.42 -8.85
C ASP A 144 -10.78 3.92 -8.95
N ASP A 145 -10.91 3.39 -10.16
CA ASP A 145 -11.12 1.95 -10.37
C ASP A 145 -9.90 1.13 -9.93
N HIS A 146 -8.69 1.62 -10.24
CA HIS A 146 -7.45 1.02 -9.76
C HIS A 146 -7.37 1.05 -8.23
N LEU A 147 -7.65 2.20 -7.61
CA LEU A 147 -7.67 2.35 -6.16
C LEU A 147 -8.72 1.44 -5.51
N ASN A 148 -9.92 1.31 -6.11
CA ASN A 148 -10.97 0.42 -5.62
C ASN A 148 -10.53 -1.06 -5.64
N LYS A 149 -9.83 -1.50 -6.69
CA LYS A 149 -9.30 -2.87 -6.77
C LYS A 149 -8.23 -3.14 -5.73
N LEU A 150 -7.26 -2.24 -5.60
CA LEU A 150 -6.19 -2.36 -4.60
C LEU A 150 -6.76 -2.30 -3.18
N GLU A 151 -7.71 -1.40 -2.91
CA GLU A 151 -8.39 -1.31 -1.62
C GLU A 151 -9.17 -2.59 -1.30
N LYS A 152 -9.95 -3.11 -2.25
CA LYS A 152 -10.69 -4.37 -2.09
C LYS A 152 -9.75 -5.53 -1.78
N TYR A 153 -8.59 -5.60 -2.44
CA TYR A 153 -7.58 -6.61 -2.17
C TYR A 153 -7.11 -6.56 -0.71
N TYR A 154 -6.70 -5.38 -0.22
CA TYR A 154 -6.18 -5.25 1.14
C TYR A 154 -7.27 -5.34 2.23
N THR A 155 -8.49 -4.90 1.95
CA THR A 155 -9.62 -5.06 2.88
C THR A 155 -10.03 -6.52 3.06
N ASN A 156 -9.96 -7.34 1.99
CA ASN A 156 -10.12 -8.80 2.10
C ASN A 156 -9.04 -9.46 2.97
N LEU A 157 -7.88 -8.81 3.12
CA LEU A 157 -6.80 -9.24 4.03
C LEU A 157 -6.94 -8.65 5.45
N GLY A 158 -8.07 -8.00 5.74
CA GLY A 158 -8.38 -7.42 7.05
C GLY A 158 -7.78 -6.04 7.31
N ALA A 159 -7.20 -5.38 6.29
CA ALA A 159 -6.85 -3.97 6.40
C ALA A 159 -8.11 -3.10 6.38
N LYS A 160 -8.03 -1.93 7.03
CA LYS A 160 -9.13 -0.95 7.06
C LYS A 160 -8.65 0.34 6.44
N ARG A 161 -9.43 0.86 5.49
CA ARG A 161 -9.21 2.23 4.99
C ARG A 161 -9.37 3.22 6.13
N ILE A 162 -8.49 4.21 6.17
CA ILE A 162 -8.61 5.37 7.03
C ILE A 162 -8.76 6.61 6.16
N GLN A 163 -9.57 7.56 6.63
CA GLN A 163 -9.68 8.88 6.02
C GLN A 163 -8.61 9.78 6.64
N LEU A 164 -7.67 10.27 5.84
CA LEU A 164 -6.70 11.24 6.32
C LEU A 164 -7.33 12.64 6.39
N LYS A 165 -6.66 13.54 7.11
CA LYS A 165 -7.09 14.93 7.17
C LYS A 165 -6.89 15.58 5.79
N PRO A 166 -7.78 16.47 5.35
CA PRO A 166 -7.54 17.24 4.15
C PRO A 166 -6.35 18.19 4.36
N ASP A 167 -5.58 18.44 3.30
CA ASP A 167 -4.54 19.46 3.33
C ASP A 167 -5.16 20.85 3.19
N GLN A 168 -5.14 21.62 4.28
CA GLN A 168 -5.72 22.97 4.30
C GLN A 168 -4.85 23.99 3.54
N SER A 169 -3.56 23.73 3.32
CA SER A 169 -2.66 24.65 2.60
C SER A 169 -2.97 24.74 1.10
N ILE A 170 -3.60 23.71 0.55
CA ILE A 170 -4.03 23.65 -0.86
C ILE A 170 -5.39 24.36 -1.04
N MET A 171 -6.21 24.49 0.00
CA MET A 171 -7.53 25.15 -0.10
C MET A 171 -7.44 26.68 -0.16
N GLU A 172 -6.40 27.30 0.41
CA GLU A 172 -6.24 28.76 0.40
C GLU A 172 -5.87 29.32 -0.98
N THR A 173 -5.32 28.48 -1.88
CA THR A 173 -4.96 28.92 -3.24
C THR A 173 -6.12 28.86 -4.24
N SER A 174 -7.21 28.15 -3.94
CA SER A 174 -8.37 28.06 -4.86
C SER A 174 -9.42 29.16 -4.69
N VAL A 175 -9.28 30.04 -3.69
CA VAL A 175 -10.28 31.12 -3.41
C VAL A 175 -9.76 32.51 -3.83
N ALA A 176 -8.55 32.58 -4.41
CA ALA A 176 -7.90 33.84 -4.81
C ALA A 176 -7.73 33.99 -6.34
N GLN A 177 -8.64 33.44 -7.14
CA GLN A 177 -8.72 33.67 -8.60
C GLN A 177 -10.08 34.24 -9.00
#